data_AF-A0A426ZPX4-F1
#
_entry.id   AF-A0A426ZPX4-F1
#
_cell.length_a   1.000
_cell.length_b   1.000
_cell.length_c   1.000
_cell.angle_alpha   90.00
_cell.angle_beta   90.00
_cell.angle_gamma   90.00
#
_symmetry.space_group_name_H-M   'P 1'
#
loop_
_entity.id
_entity.type
_entity.pdbx_description
1 polymer ?
#
loop_
_entity_poly.entity_id
_entity_poly.type
_entity_poly.pdbx_seq_one_letter_code
_entity_poly.pdbx_strand_id
1 'polypeptide(L)'
;MRTHNSELVEKVTTTNKQGWDQSKALEAEQHIIPKYQEEAIIDYKAFARFMRVMEMSGVASYQFGYQIALTRFKIRHPKLELKEDPFTDYPSAGYRCPVSQSCE
;
A
#
# COMPACT_ATOMS: atom_id res chain seq x y z
N MET A 1 -27.16 -26.40 -51.49
CA MET A 1 -25.79 -26.21 -50.96
C MET A 1 -25.45 -24.74 -50.64
N ARG A 2 -26.43 -23.80 -50.53
CA ARG A 2 -26.19 -22.36 -50.22
C ARG A 2 -26.58 -21.93 -48.80
N THR A 3 -27.36 -22.74 -48.09
CA THR A 3 -27.94 -22.39 -46.78
C THR A 3 -26.87 -22.28 -45.69
N HIS A 4 -25.94 -23.23 -45.66
CA HIS A 4 -24.89 -23.28 -44.65
C HIS A 4 -23.96 -22.06 -44.66
N ASN A 5 -23.60 -21.55 -45.85
CA ASN A 5 -22.76 -20.35 -45.95
C ASN A 5 -23.50 -19.08 -45.50
N SER A 6 -24.80 -18.99 -45.77
CA SER A 6 -25.62 -17.86 -45.31
C SER A 6 -25.74 -17.84 -43.78
N GLU A 7 -25.96 -19.00 -43.17
CA GLU A 7 -26.00 -19.17 -41.71
C GLU A 7 -24.64 -18.85 -41.06
N LEU A 8 -23.53 -19.25 -41.70
CA LEU A 8 -22.20 -18.93 -41.21
C LEU A 8 -21.92 -17.42 -41.24
N VAL A 9 -22.35 -16.73 -42.31
CA VAL A 9 -22.18 -15.28 -42.44
C VAL A 9 -22.97 -14.54 -41.36
N GLU A 10 -24.22 -14.93 -41.12
CA GLU A 10 -25.06 -14.33 -40.07
C GLU A 10 -24.48 -14.57 -38.67
N LYS A 11 -23.95 -15.78 -38.42
CA LYS A 11 -23.28 -16.08 -37.16
C LYS A 11 -22.04 -15.23 -36.96
N VAL A 12 -21.22 -15.03 -38.00
CA VAL A 12 -20.01 -14.20 -37.91
C VAL A 12 -20.34 -12.73 -37.68
N THR A 13 -21.35 -12.18 -38.36
CA THR A 13 -21.75 -10.77 -38.18
C THR A 13 -22.29 -10.52 -36.78
N THR A 14 -23.09 -11.44 -36.24
CA THR A 14 -23.62 -11.35 -34.88
C THR A 14 -22.52 -11.49 -33.83
N THR A 15 -21.59 -12.44 -33.98
CA THR A 15 -20.47 -12.58 -33.05
C THR A 15 -19.52 -11.39 -33.09
N ASN A 16 -19.27 -10.81 -34.27
CA ASN A 16 -18.42 -9.62 -34.40
C ASN A 16 -19.06 -8.40 -33.74
N LYS A 17 -20.37 -8.23 -33.92
CA LYS A 17 -21.13 -7.17 -33.25
C LYS A 17 -21.07 -7.34 -31.73
N GLN A 18 -21.29 -8.57 -31.24
CA GLN A 18 -21.21 -8.87 -29.81
C GLN A 18 -19.81 -8.63 -29.23
N GLY A 19 -18.76 -9.02 -29.96
CA GLY A 19 -17.37 -8.77 -29.57
C GLY A 19 -17.06 -7.27 -29.51
N TRP A 20 -17.57 -6.48 -30.45
CA TRP A 20 -17.47 -5.03 -30.42
C TRP A 20 -18.16 -4.44 -29.19
N ASP A 21 -19.40 -4.83 -28.93
CA ASP A 21 -20.17 -4.34 -27.78
C ASP A 21 -19.49 -4.69 -26.44
N GLN A 22 -18.95 -5.91 -26.32
CA GLN A 22 -18.14 -6.34 -25.17
C GLN A 22 -16.85 -5.54 -25.01
N SER A 23 -16.16 -5.24 -26.12
CA SER A 23 -14.95 -4.39 -26.09
C SER A 23 -15.29 -2.98 -25.58
N LYS A 24 -16.39 -2.39 -26.05
CA LYS A 24 -16.84 -1.06 -25.60
C LYS A 24 -17.22 -1.07 -24.11
N ALA A 25 -17.88 -2.12 -23.63
CA ALA A 25 -18.21 -2.25 -22.21
C ALA A 25 -16.96 -2.38 -21.34
N LEU A 26 -15.99 -3.20 -21.75
CA LEU A 26 -14.72 -3.36 -21.05
C LEU A 26 -13.91 -2.07 -21.02
N GLU A 27 -13.85 -1.33 -22.13
CA GLU A 27 -13.20 -0.01 -22.19
C GLU A 27 -13.81 0.97 -21.17
N ALA A 28 -15.14 0.95 -21.03
CA ALA A 28 -15.85 1.82 -20.09
C ALA A 28 -15.52 1.45 -18.63
N GLU A 29 -15.48 0.17 -18.29
CA GLU A 29 -15.07 -0.29 -16.95
C GLU A 29 -13.61 0.06 -16.64
N GLN A 30 -12.71 -0.18 -17.59
CA GLN A 30 -11.29 0.12 -17.43
C GLN A 30 -11.02 1.60 -17.16
N HIS A 31 -11.82 2.49 -17.72
CA HIS A 31 -11.67 3.93 -17.49
C HIS A 31 -12.05 4.36 -16.05
N ILE A 32 -12.78 3.53 -15.31
CA ILE A 32 -13.23 3.83 -13.94
C ILE A 32 -12.21 3.31 -12.90
N ILE A 33 -11.51 2.22 -13.21
CA ILE A 33 -10.55 1.58 -12.30
C ILE A 33 -9.50 2.55 -11.74
N PRO A 34 -8.85 3.44 -12.54
CA PRO A 34 -7.85 4.36 -12.01
C PRO A 34 -8.41 5.33 -10.97
N LYS A 35 -9.66 5.79 -11.14
CA LYS A 35 -10.31 6.69 -10.18
C LYS A 35 -10.54 6.00 -8.84
N TYR A 36 -11.08 4.78 -8.89
CA TYR A 36 -11.28 3.97 -7.68
C TYR A 36 -9.95 3.65 -6.98
N GLN A 37 -8.90 3.36 -7.74
CA GLN A 37 -7.57 3.14 -7.19
C GLN A 37 -7.01 4.39 -6.50
N GLU A 38 -7.19 5.57 -7.10
CA GLU A 38 -6.76 6.84 -6.51
C GLU A 38 -7.50 7.13 -5.21
N GLU A 39 -8.82 6.99 -5.19
CA GLU A 39 -9.66 7.14 -4.00
C GLU A 39 -9.24 6.16 -2.89
N ALA A 40 -9.08 4.87 -3.23
CA ALA A 40 -8.63 3.86 -2.27
C ALA A 40 -7.24 4.16 -1.68
N ILE A 41 -6.32 4.71 -2.47
CA ILE A 41 -4.99 5.12 -2.00
C ILE A 41 -5.10 6.33 -1.06
N ILE A 42 -5.95 7.31 -1.38
CA ILE A 42 -6.18 8.48 -0.54
C ILE A 42 -6.74 8.04 0.81
N ASP A 43 -7.77 7.19 0.81
CA ASP A 43 -8.40 6.65 2.02
C ASP A 43 -7.40 5.85 2.86
N TYR A 44 -6.61 4.98 2.21
CA TYR A 44 -5.59 4.20 2.90
C TYR A 44 -4.54 5.08 3.57
N LYS A 45 -4.07 6.14 2.90
CA LYS A 45 -3.10 7.09 3.47
C LYS A 45 -3.68 7.93 4.60
N ALA A 46 -4.97 8.28 4.50
CA ALA A 46 -5.68 9.02 5.55
C ALA A 46 -6.01 8.14 6.77
N PHE A 47 -5.90 6.82 6.65
CA PHE A 47 -6.23 5.91 7.74
C PHE A 47 -5.34 6.14 8.98
N ALA A 48 -5.95 6.34 10.14
CA ALA A 48 -5.27 6.70 11.38
C ALA A 48 -4.15 5.71 11.78
N ARG A 49 -4.34 4.41 11.48
CA ARG A 49 -3.31 3.39 11.74
C ARG A 49 -2.10 3.58 10.82
N PHE A 50 -2.31 3.94 9.56
CA PHE A 50 -1.22 4.19 8.61
C PHE A 50 -0.38 5.40 9.06
N MET A 51 -1.04 6.51 9.39
CA MET A 51 -0.38 7.71 9.92
C MET A 51 0.43 7.42 11.19
N ARG A 52 -0.15 6.67 12.15
CA ARG A 52 0.57 6.28 13.38
C ARG A 52 1.80 5.42 13.10
N VAL A 53 1.71 4.44 12.20
CA VAL A 53 2.86 3.61 11.82
C VAL A 53 3.94 4.46 11.14
N MET A 54 3.56 5.42 10.30
CA MET A 54 4.48 6.35 9.66
C MET A 54 5.21 7.24 10.67
N GLU A 55 4.49 7.87 11.60
CA GLU A 55 5.08 8.68 12.68
C GLU A 55 6.08 7.85 13.52
N MET A 56 5.70 6.62 13.86
CA MET A 56 6.57 5.70 14.60
C MET A 56 7.79 5.26 13.78
N SER A 57 7.66 5.08 12.46
CA SER A 57 8.76 4.63 11.61
C SER A 57 9.91 5.65 11.54
N GLY A 58 9.59 6.95 11.55
CA GLY A 58 10.59 8.01 11.57
C GLY A 58 11.39 8.01 12.87
N VAL A 59 10.69 7.91 14.01
CA VAL A 59 11.35 7.87 15.32
C VAL A 59 12.14 6.58 15.50
N ALA A 60 11.58 5.43 15.11
CA ALA A 60 12.25 4.14 15.24
C ALA A 60 13.54 4.06 14.39
N SER A 61 13.52 4.59 13.17
CA SER A 61 14.71 4.61 12.30
C SER A 61 15.79 5.55 12.83
N TYR A 62 15.40 6.73 13.32
CA TYR A 62 16.33 7.66 13.96
C TYR A 62 16.92 7.08 15.26
N GLN A 63 16.10 6.46 16.11
CA GLN A 63 16.53 5.78 17.33
C GLN A 63 17.53 4.67 17.01
N PHE A 64 17.26 3.85 16.00
CA PHE A 64 18.17 2.77 15.59
C PHE A 64 19.54 3.32 15.14
N GLY A 65 19.55 4.35 14.30
CA GLY A 65 20.79 5.02 13.88
C GLY A 65 21.56 5.63 15.05
N TYR A 66 20.84 6.26 15.99
CA TYR A 66 21.42 6.82 17.21
C TYR A 66 22.08 5.74 18.07
N GLN A 67 21.43 4.61 18.31
CA GLN A 67 21.99 3.52 19.12
C GLN A 67 23.30 2.98 18.51
N ILE A 68 23.35 2.82 17.19
CA ILE A 68 24.59 2.42 16.48
C ILE A 68 25.69 3.47 16.68
N ALA A 69 25.36 4.75 16.51
CA ALA A 69 26.32 5.84 16.68
C ALA A 69 26.84 5.91 18.12
N LEU A 70 25.96 5.72 19.11
CA LEU A 70 26.27 5.71 20.53
C LEU A 70 27.23 4.57 20.88
N THR A 71 26.98 3.35 20.40
CA THR A 71 27.88 2.21 20.61
C THR A 71 29.28 2.51 20.04
N ARG A 72 29.35 3.04 18.82
CA ARG A 72 30.62 3.39 18.17
C ARG A 72 31.35 4.50 18.94
N PHE A 73 30.62 5.49 19.43
CA PHE A 73 31.16 6.57 20.24
C PHE A 73 31.77 6.05 21.53
N LYS A 74 31.05 5.19 22.28
CA LYS A 74 31.53 4.59 23.53
C LYS A 74 32.79 3.76 23.34
N ILE A 75 32.89 3.01 22.23
CA ILE A 75 34.10 2.24 21.90
C ILE A 75 35.30 3.18 21.66
N ARG A 76 35.08 4.28 20.94
CA ARG A 76 36.17 5.22 20.60
C ARG A 76 36.56 6.13 21.76
N HIS A 77 35.60 6.45 22.62
CA HIS A 77 35.76 7.41 23.72
C HIS A 77 35.20 6.85 25.04
N PRO A 78 35.83 5.82 25.62
CA PRO A 78 35.31 5.12 26.79
C PRO A 78 35.26 5.96 28.07
N LYS A 79 35.93 7.12 28.11
CA LYS A 79 35.96 8.03 29.25
C LYS A 79 34.96 9.19 29.14
N LEU A 80 34.29 9.33 27.99
CA LEU A 80 33.33 10.40 27.75
C LEU A 80 31.92 9.86 27.90
N GLU A 81 31.19 10.42 28.85
CA GLU A 81 29.77 10.12 29.05
C GLU A 81 28.90 11.14 28.32
N LEU A 82 27.76 10.66 27.82
CA LEU A 82 26.74 11.50 27.19
C LEU A 82 25.85 12.05 28.29
N LYS A 83 25.63 13.38 28.29
CA LYS A 83 24.95 14.07 29.38
C LYS A 83 23.49 13.62 29.57
N GLU A 84 22.75 13.46 28.48
CA GLU A 84 21.35 13.02 28.45
C GLU A 84 21.11 12.21 27.16
N ASP A 85 20.39 11.08 27.27
CA ASP A 85 19.94 10.30 26.11
C ASP A 85 18.53 10.77 25.71
N PRO A 86 18.32 11.30 24.50
CA PRO A 86 16.99 11.77 24.07
C PRO A 86 15.94 10.64 23.95
N PHE A 87 16.35 9.37 24.02
CA PHE A 87 15.43 8.22 23.93
C PHE A 87 15.22 7.50 25.27
N THR A 88 15.77 7.99 26.39
CA THR A 88 15.56 7.33 27.69
C THR A 88 14.09 7.30 28.11
N ASP A 89 13.32 8.32 27.76
CA ASP A 89 11.88 8.41 28.06
C ASP A 89 11.00 7.91 26.90
N TYR A 90 11.60 7.50 25.78
CA TYR A 90 10.84 6.99 24.66
C TYR A 90 10.35 5.59 25.02
N PRO A 91 9.03 5.33 25.07
CA PRO A 91 8.54 4.00 25.34
C PRO A 91 9.08 3.10 24.22
N SER A 92 9.99 2.19 24.56
CA SER A 92 10.34 1.09 23.67
C SER A 92 9.01 0.44 23.32
N ALA A 93 8.51 0.64 22.11
CA ALA A 93 7.11 0.40 21.78
C ALA A 93 6.82 -1.12 21.77
N GLY A 94 6.71 -1.67 22.97
CA GLY A 94 6.12 -2.97 23.27
C GLY A 94 4.61 -2.82 23.18
N TYR A 95 4.10 -2.64 21.97
CA TYR A 95 2.71 -2.94 21.67
C TYR A 95 2.67 -3.66 20.33
N ARG A 96 2.82 -4.99 20.41
CA ARG A 96 2.17 -5.91 19.49
C ARG A 96 0.72 -5.42 19.34
N CYS A 97 0.36 -4.87 18.18
CA CYS A 97 -1.04 -4.58 17.89
C CYS A 97 -1.79 -5.91 18.06
N PRO A 98 -2.73 -6.04 19.03
CA PRO A 98 -3.52 -7.24 19.12
C PRO A 98 -4.25 -7.35 17.78
N VAL A 99 -4.13 -8.51 17.12
CA VAL A 99 -4.84 -8.83 15.87
C VAL A 99 -6.37 -8.84 16.08
N SER A 100 -6.84 -8.51 17.28
CA SER A 100 -8.23 -8.57 17.70
C SER A 100 -8.66 -7.26 18.36
N GLN A 101 -9.12 -6.30 17.57
CA GLN A 101 -10.24 -5.45 17.98
C GLN A 101 -10.96 -5.00 16.70
N SER A 102 -12.20 -5.45 16.64
CA SER A 102 -13.08 -5.55 15.49
C SER A 102 -13.29 -4.24 14.76
N CYS A 103 -13.41 -4.34 13.44
CA CYS A 103 -14.03 -3.31 12.62
C CYS A 103 -15.52 -3.26 12.99
N GLU A 104 -15.97 -2.15 13.55
CA GLU A 104 -17.29 -1.59 13.28
C GLU A 104 -17.11 -0.36 12.38
#